data_AF-A0A832BPE2-F1
#
_entry.id   AF-A0A832BPE2-F1
#
_cell.length_a   1.000
_cell.length_b   1.000
_cell.length_c   1.000
_cell.angle_alpha   90.00
_cell.angle_beta   90.00
_cell.angle_gamma   90.00
#
_symmetry.space_group_name_H-M   'P 1'
#
loop_
_entity.id
_entity.type
_entity.pdbx_description
1 polymer ?
#
loop_
_entity_poly.entity_id
_entity_poly.type
_entity_poly.pdbx_seq_one_letter_code
_entity_poly.pdbx_strand_id
1 'polypeptide(L)'
;MKKNTRSVTQQKNVKQPKKEYKWLNGEYERIVELKLILPYQFLFICKLMEVPPRKLIRDFIDNLSCAAMNREGRDKAKQKLVDYFIEHGYGRQHYTEESIRTIFKELDAIGMLWPEHGKPKLIDLTAKWRDKYHAYWFKKWYRMVKRK
;
A
#
# COMPACT_ATOMS: atom_id res chain seq x y z
N MET A 1 -30.70 10.96 51.26
CA MET A 1 -29.77 9.84 51.04
C MET A 1 -30.02 9.20 49.68
N LYS A 2 -29.05 9.29 48.77
CA LYS A 2 -28.54 8.22 47.85
C LYS A 2 -27.85 8.89 46.65
N LYS A 3 -26.52 8.94 46.76
CA LYS A 3 -25.57 9.14 45.66
C LYS A 3 -25.60 7.90 44.77
N ASN A 4 -25.57 8.06 43.45
CA ASN A 4 -25.19 7.03 42.48
C ASN A 4 -25.12 7.69 41.10
N THR A 5 -24.14 7.49 40.23
CA THR A 5 -22.77 6.98 40.30
C THR A 5 -22.14 7.40 38.97
N ARG A 6 -20.90 7.86 38.99
CA ARG A 6 -20.12 8.21 37.79
C ARG A 6 -19.96 6.98 36.88
N SER A 7 -20.31 7.09 35.60
CA SER A 7 -19.76 6.20 34.55
C SER A 7 -18.57 6.89 33.91
N VAL A 8 -17.39 6.65 34.47
CA VAL A 8 -16.11 6.97 33.84
C VAL A 8 -15.92 6.00 32.69
N THR A 9 -16.14 6.44 31.46
CA THR A 9 -15.83 5.66 30.26
C THR A 9 -14.31 5.52 30.18
N GLN A 10 -13.81 4.35 30.56
CA GLN A 10 -12.40 3.97 30.40
C GLN A 10 -12.06 3.98 28.89
N GLN A 11 -11.44 5.06 28.42
CA GLN A 11 -10.73 5.06 27.15
C GLN A 11 -9.56 4.08 27.29
N LYS A 12 -9.73 2.88 26.72
CA LYS A 12 -8.65 1.91 26.59
C LYS A 12 -7.52 2.57 25.80
N ASN A 13 -6.39 2.76 26.46
CA ASN A 13 -5.12 3.16 25.87
C ASN A 13 -4.76 2.15 24.77
N VAL A 14 -5.15 2.43 23.52
CA VAL A 14 -4.67 1.69 22.36
C VAL A 14 -3.19 2.04 22.25
N LYS A 15 -2.33 1.14 22.72
CA LYS A 15 -0.87 1.28 22.54
C LYS A 15 -0.62 1.48 21.06
N GLN A 16 -0.19 2.68 20.68
CA GLN A 16 0.21 2.95 19.31
C GLN A 16 1.30 1.95 18.92
N PRO A 17 1.16 1.24 17.79
CA PRO A 17 2.18 0.29 17.36
C PRO A 17 3.51 1.02 17.24
N LYS A 18 4.60 0.40 17.72
CA LYS A 18 5.96 0.95 17.56
C LYS A 18 6.18 1.26 16.08
N LYS A 19 6.51 2.52 15.77
CA LYS A 19 6.81 2.94 14.40
C LYS A 19 8.00 2.15 13.88
N GLU A 20 7.79 1.36 12.84
CA GLU A 20 8.82 0.50 12.25
C GLU A 20 9.91 1.32 11.53
N TYR A 21 9.54 2.50 11.01
CA TYR A 21 10.45 3.45 10.38
C TYR A 21 10.28 4.86 10.91
N LYS A 22 11.38 5.60 11.08
CA LYS A 22 11.37 6.99 11.57
C LYS A 22 10.60 7.96 10.65
N TRP A 23 10.54 7.66 9.35
CA TRP A 23 9.84 8.46 8.35
C TRP A 23 8.34 8.18 8.27
N LEU A 24 7.80 7.19 9.00
CA LEU A 24 6.35 6.98 9.12
C LEU A 24 5.76 8.01 10.10
N ASN A 25 5.66 9.25 9.66
CA ASN A 25 5.14 10.37 10.43
C ASN A 25 4.27 11.29 9.56
N GLY A 26 3.14 11.77 10.11
CA GLY A 26 2.24 12.69 9.42
C GLY A 26 1.81 12.18 8.05
N GLU A 27 2.42 12.74 7.00
CA GLU A 27 2.14 12.44 5.59
C GLU A 27 2.39 10.97 5.19
N TYR A 28 3.22 10.23 5.95
CA TYR A 28 3.54 8.83 5.66
C TYR A 28 2.92 7.85 6.66
N GLU A 29 1.79 8.20 7.28
CA GLU A 29 1.11 7.27 8.16
C GLU A 29 0.57 6.05 7.40
N ARG A 30 0.71 4.87 8.03
CA ARG A 30 0.24 3.60 7.43
C ARG A 30 -1.28 3.45 7.51
N ILE A 31 -1.89 3.98 8.56
CA ILE A 31 -3.34 3.99 8.76
C ILE A 31 -3.78 5.43 8.53
N VAL A 32 -4.59 5.65 7.51
CA VAL A 32 -5.05 6.97 7.12
C VAL A 32 -6.56 6.95 6.95
N GLU A 33 -7.24 7.96 7.48
CA GLU A 33 -8.64 8.24 7.21
C GLU A 33 -8.73 9.44 6.27
N LEU A 34 -9.32 9.23 5.08
CA LEU A 34 -9.47 10.27 4.07
C LEU A 34 -10.95 10.65 3.91
N LYS A 35 -11.26 11.94 4.09
CA LYS A 35 -12.55 12.52 3.71
C LYS A 35 -12.40 13.18 2.35
N LEU A 36 -12.99 12.58 1.32
CA LEU A 36 -12.86 13.04 -0.07
C LEU A 36 -14.21 13.53 -0.59
N ILE A 37 -14.19 14.64 -1.33
CA ILE A 37 -15.30 15.03 -2.21
C ILE A 37 -14.95 14.46 -3.58
N LEU A 38 -15.69 13.42 -4.00
CA LEU A 38 -15.44 12.77 -5.30
C LEU A 38 -16.02 13.62 -6.42
N PRO A 39 -15.24 13.91 -7.49
CA PRO A 39 -15.76 14.63 -8.66
C PRO A 39 -16.92 13.87 -9.31
N TYR A 40 -17.93 14.59 -9.76
CA TYR A 40 -19.09 13.98 -10.41
C TYR A 40 -18.72 13.14 -11.63
N GLN A 41 -17.72 13.56 -12.41
CA GLN A 41 -17.22 12.80 -13.57
C GLN A 41 -16.75 11.40 -13.17
N PHE A 42 -16.05 11.29 -12.04
CA PHE A 42 -15.63 10.00 -11.50
C PHE A 42 -16.83 9.17 -11.05
N LEU A 43 -17.80 9.79 -10.36
CA LEU A 43 -19.03 9.12 -9.94
C LEU A 43 -19.87 8.63 -11.14
N PHE A 44 -19.93 9.40 -12.22
CA PHE A 44 -20.63 9.02 -13.44
C PHE A 44 -20.00 7.77 -14.06
N ILE A 45 -18.67 7.73 -14.18
CA ILE A 45 -17.95 6.54 -14.65
C ILE A 45 -18.24 5.34 -13.75
N CYS A 46 -18.12 5.51 -12.43
CA CYS A 46 -18.42 4.45 -11.46
C CYS A 46 -19.85 3.92 -11.60
N LYS A 47 -20.84 4.82 -11.75
CA LYS A 47 -22.24 4.42 -11.85
C LYS A 47 -22.55 3.73 -13.17
N LEU A 48 -22.01 4.21 -14.29
CA LEU A 48 -22.19 3.61 -15.62
C LEU A 48 -21.60 2.20 -15.70
N MET A 49 -20.45 1.98 -15.06
CA MET A 49 -19.76 0.68 -15.07
C MET A 49 -20.20 -0.24 -13.93
N GLU A 50 -21.15 0.19 -13.09
CA GLU A 50 -21.61 -0.52 -11.90
C GLU A 50 -20.49 -0.90 -10.90
N VAL A 51 -19.44 -0.08 -10.83
CA VAL A 51 -18.31 -0.26 -9.91
C VAL A 51 -18.35 0.78 -8.80
N PRO A 52 -18.47 0.39 -7.52
CA PRO A 52 -18.43 1.34 -6.41
C PRO A 52 -17.10 2.10 -6.35
N PRO A 53 -17.08 3.42 -6.09
CA PRO A 53 -15.87 4.23 -6.00
C PRO A 53 -14.79 3.65 -5.09
N ARG A 54 -15.21 3.15 -3.92
CA ARG A 54 -14.31 2.53 -2.93
C ARG A 54 -13.58 1.31 -3.49
N LYS A 55 -14.23 0.50 -4.33
CA LYS A 55 -13.62 -0.67 -4.96
C LYS A 55 -12.54 -0.23 -5.93
N LEU A 56 -12.84 0.73 -6.81
CA LEU A 56 -11.89 1.24 -7.80
C LEU A 56 -10.65 1.85 -7.15
N ILE A 57 -10.82 2.69 -6.12
CA ILE A 57 -9.71 3.31 -5.39
C ILE A 57 -8.82 2.23 -4.73
N ARG A 58 -9.44 1.25 -4.06
CA ARG A 58 -8.70 0.15 -3.44
C ARG A 58 -7.94 -0.68 -4.48
N ASP A 59 -8.61 -1.06 -5.57
CA ASP A 59 -8.00 -1.88 -6.62
C ASP A 59 -6.84 -1.13 -7.29
N PHE A 60 -6.96 0.19 -7.47
CA PHE A 60 -5.87 1.05 -7.95
C PHE A 60 -4.66 1.00 -7.00
N ILE A 61 -4.87 1.21 -5.70
CA ILE A 61 -3.79 1.18 -4.68
C ILE A 61 -3.14 -0.20 -4.64
N ASP A 62 -3.94 -1.27 -4.57
CA ASP A 62 -3.45 -2.64 -4.51
C ASP A 62 -2.62 -2.99 -5.76
N ASN A 63 -3.10 -2.63 -6.95
CA ASN A 63 -2.40 -2.90 -8.20
C ASN A 63 -1.10 -2.11 -8.30
N LEU A 64 -1.12 -0.81 -7.96
CA LEU A 64 0.07 0.03 -8.00
C LEU A 64 1.13 -0.43 -6.99
N SER A 65 0.70 -0.87 -5.80
CA SER A 65 1.60 -1.42 -4.77
C SER A 65 2.15 -2.82 -5.08
N CYS A 66 1.77 -3.41 -6.22
CA CYS A 66 2.11 -4.78 -6.60
C CYS A 66 1.72 -5.82 -5.53
N ALA A 67 0.59 -5.60 -4.84
CA ALA A 67 0.14 -6.47 -3.76
C ALA A 67 0.03 -7.94 -4.20
N ALA A 68 0.39 -8.85 -3.28
CA ALA A 68 0.49 -10.28 -3.55
C ALA A 68 -0.87 -11.00 -3.61
N MET A 69 -1.93 -10.42 -3.05
CA MET A 69 -3.24 -11.06 -2.92
C MET A 69 -4.09 -10.80 -4.16
N ASN A 70 -4.78 -11.84 -4.67
CA ASN A 70 -5.72 -11.77 -5.80
C ASN A 70 -5.07 -11.29 -7.12
N ARG A 71 -3.91 -11.83 -7.50
CA ARG A 71 -3.12 -11.39 -8.66
C ARG A 71 -3.72 -11.74 -10.03
N GLU A 72 -4.61 -12.73 -10.08
CA GLU A 72 -5.14 -13.28 -11.32
C GLU A 72 -5.74 -12.19 -12.23
N GLY A 73 -5.33 -12.19 -13.50
CA GLY A 73 -5.82 -11.28 -14.53
C GLY A 73 -5.33 -9.82 -14.44
N ARG A 74 -4.42 -9.47 -13.52
CA ARG A 74 -4.05 -8.05 -13.28
C ARG A 74 -2.73 -7.58 -13.87
N ASP A 75 -1.92 -8.45 -14.46
CA ASP A 75 -0.56 -8.10 -14.90
C ASP A 75 -0.55 -6.95 -15.91
N LYS A 76 -1.47 -6.98 -16.89
CA LYS A 76 -1.62 -5.89 -17.88
C LYS A 76 -2.04 -4.58 -17.22
N ALA A 77 -2.94 -4.62 -16.23
CA ALA A 77 -3.39 -3.44 -15.52
C ALA A 77 -2.26 -2.81 -14.70
N LYS A 78 -1.45 -3.63 -14.02
CA LYS A 78 -0.26 -3.17 -13.29
C LYS A 78 0.72 -2.46 -14.21
N GLN A 79 1.01 -3.03 -15.38
CA GLN A 79 1.91 -2.40 -16.35
C GLN A 79 1.41 -1.00 -16.77
N LYS A 80 0.11 -0.86 -17.03
CA LYS A 80 -0.49 0.44 -17.37
C LYS A 80 -0.44 1.44 -16.23
N LEU A 81 -0.54 1.00 -14.98
CA LEU A 81 -0.37 1.87 -13.82
C LEU A 81 1.07 2.33 -13.64
N VAL A 82 2.05 1.47 -13.89
CA VAL A 82 3.48 1.86 -13.89
C VAL A 82 3.76 2.86 -15.00
N ASP A 83 3.23 2.64 -16.20
CA ASP A 83 3.36 3.59 -17.32
C ASP A 83 2.73 4.94 -16.95
N TYR A 84 1.50 4.94 -16.41
CA TYR A 84 0.85 6.15 -15.91
C TYR A 84 1.70 6.88 -14.84
N PHE A 85 2.28 6.14 -13.89
CA PHE A 85 3.11 6.70 -12.83
C PHE A 85 4.34 7.42 -13.39
N ILE A 86 4.96 6.84 -14.43
CA ILE A 86 6.12 7.41 -15.12
C ILE A 86 5.73 8.64 -15.94
N GLU A 87 4.64 8.57 -16.71
CA GLU A 87 4.14 9.67 -17.53
C GLU A 87 3.76 10.90 -16.69
N HIS A 88 3.15 10.67 -15.52
CA HIS A 88 2.81 11.74 -14.59
C HIS A 88 4.06 12.39 -13.95
N GLY A 89 5.24 11.80 -14.12
CA GLY A 89 6.50 12.35 -13.64
C GLY A 89 6.81 12.10 -12.16
N TYR A 90 6.10 11.18 -11.51
CA TYR A 90 6.34 10.88 -10.11
C TYR A 90 7.76 10.31 -9.89
N GLY A 91 8.50 10.93 -8.97
CA GLY A 91 9.84 10.47 -8.58
C GLY A 91 10.95 10.74 -9.60
N ARG A 92 10.67 11.44 -10.71
CA ARG A 92 11.67 11.79 -11.74
C ARG A 92 12.86 12.59 -11.20
N GLN A 93 12.66 13.36 -10.12
CA GLN A 93 13.73 14.08 -9.44
C GLN A 93 14.75 13.17 -8.72
N HIS A 94 14.45 11.88 -8.57
CA HIS A 94 15.29 10.91 -7.85
C HIS A 94 15.74 9.74 -8.71
N TYR A 95 14.89 9.30 -9.64
CA TYR A 95 15.07 8.07 -10.42
C TYR A 95 14.83 8.32 -11.90
N THR A 96 15.58 7.60 -12.76
CA THR A 96 15.27 7.49 -14.19
C THR A 96 14.03 6.63 -14.38
N GLU A 97 13.39 6.72 -15.54
CA GLU A 97 12.23 5.88 -15.86
C GLU A 97 12.57 4.39 -15.76
N GLU A 98 13.74 3.99 -16.26
CA GLU A 98 14.23 2.61 -16.18
C GLU A 98 14.44 2.15 -14.72
N SER A 99 14.92 3.04 -13.86
CA SER A 99 15.01 2.77 -12.41
C SER A 99 13.63 2.58 -11.79
N ILE A 100 12.65 3.41 -12.15
CA ILE A 100 11.26 3.29 -11.67
C ILE A 100 10.65 1.96 -12.11
N ARG A 101 10.82 1.58 -13.38
CA ARG A 101 10.36 0.27 -13.89
C ARG A 101 11.00 -0.88 -13.10
N THR A 102 12.28 -0.76 -12.76
CA THR A 102 13.00 -1.75 -11.96
C THR A 102 12.47 -1.82 -10.52
N ILE A 103 12.19 -0.67 -9.88
CA ILE A 103 11.58 -0.58 -8.55
C ILE A 103 10.27 -1.39 -8.50
N PHE A 104 9.36 -1.15 -9.44
CA PHE A 104 8.09 -1.87 -9.51
C PHE A 104 8.25 -3.35 -9.86
N LYS A 105 9.17 -3.68 -10.79
CA LYS A 105 9.45 -5.08 -11.17
C LYS A 105 9.97 -5.90 -9.98
N GLU A 106 10.89 -5.33 -9.19
CA GLU A 106 11.39 -5.97 -7.97
C GLU A 106 10.28 -6.17 -6.94
N LEU A 107 9.43 -5.15 -6.75
CA LEU A 107 8.30 -5.25 -5.83
C LEU A 107 7.29 -6.33 -6.25
N ASP A 108 7.00 -6.41 -7.55
CA ASP A 108 6.09 -7.41 -8.08
C ASP A 108 6.66 -8.84 -7.94
N ALA A 109 7.97 -9.02 -8.16
CA ALA A 109 8.64 -10.29 -7.96
C ALA A 109 8.57 -10.78 -6.51
N ILE A 110 8.68 -9.88 -5.53
CA ILE A 110 8.48 -10.22 -4.11
C ILE A 110 7.05 -10.74 -3.89
N GLY A 111 6.06 -10.11 -4.53
CA GLY A 111 4.66 -10.55 -4.48
C GLY A 111 4.41 -11.90 -5.15
N MET A 112 5.15 -12.24 -6.21
CA MET A 112 5.02 -13.53 -6.93
C MET A 112 5.43 -14.74 -6.08
N LEU A 113 6.25 -14.56 -5.04
CA LEU A 113 6.71 -15.65 -4.18
C LEU A 113 5.65 -16.09 -3.15
N TRP A 114 4.44 -15.54 -3.19
CA TRP A 114 3.40 -15.86 -2.22
C TRP A 114 2.81 -17.26 -2.43
N PRO A 115 2.83 -18.14 -1.41
CA PRO A 115 2.35 -19.51 -1.53
C PRO A 115 0.82 -19.54 -1.31
N GLU A 116 0.04 -19.16 -2.32
CA GLU A 116 -1.42 -19.04 -2.26
C GLU A 116 -2.14 -20.32 -1.78
N HIS A 117 -1.59 -21.49 -2.13
CA HIS A 117 -2.10 -22.81 -1.71
C HIS A 117 -1.15 -23.52 -0.72
N GLY A 118 -0.25 -22.77 -0.08
CA GLY A 118 0.71 -23.31 0.88
C GLY A 118 0.06 -23.71 2.21
N LYS A 119 0.71 -24.62 2.94
CA LYS A 119 0.33 -24.91 4.33
C LYS A 119 0.49 -23.64 5.19
N PRO A 120 -0.31 -23.43 6.25
CA PRO A 120 -0.23 -22.22 7.09
C PRO A 120 1.18 -21.88 7.57
N LYS A 121 1.98 -22.88 7.98
CA LYS A 121 3.39 -22.68 8.38
C LYS A 121 4.26 -22.10 7.27
N LEU A 122 4.02 -22.48 6.02
CA LEU A 122 4.74 -21.94 4.86
C LEU A 122 4.30 -20.50 4.58
N ILE A 123 3.00 -20.21 4.68
CA ILE A 123 2.47 -18.85 4.56
C ILE A 123 3.09 -17.92 5.61
N ASP A 124 3.13 -18.35 6.88
CA ASP A 124 3.74 -17.58 7.96
C ASP A 124 5.24 -17.34 7.75
N LEU A 125 5.96 -18.37 7.28
CA LEU A 125 7.37 -18.27 6.96
C LEU A 125 7.61 -17.28 5.81
N THR A 126 6.83 -17.39 4.73
CA THR A 126 6.93 -16.47 3.59
C THR A 126 6.54 -15.05 3.98
N ALA A 127 5.54 -14.85 4.85
CA ALA A 127 5.19 -13.53 5.36
C ALA A 127 6.37 -12.88 6.11
N LYS A 128 6.99 -13.62 7.05
CA LYS A 128 8.18 -13.14 7.78
C LYS A 128 9.35 -12.84 6.87
N TRP A 129 9.60 -13.68 5.86
CA TRP A 129 10.65 -13.46 4.87
C TRP A 129 10.36 -12.22 4.03
N ARG A 130 9.12 -12.07 3.55
CA ARG A 130 8.65 -10.94 2.74
C ARG A 130 8.82 -9.63 3.49
N ASP A 131 8.47 -9.57 4.77
CA ASP A 131 8.61 -8.35 5.57
C ASP A 131 10.09 -7.92 5.68
N LYS A 132 11.00 -8.88 5.91
CA LYS A 132 12.46 -8.62 5.88
C LYS A 132 12.93 -8.14 4.51
N TYR A 133 12.43 -8.75 3.44
CA TYR A 133 12.85 -8.42 2.09
C TYR A 133 12.31 -7.05 1.66
N HIS A 134 11.06 -6.68 2.00
CA HIS A 134 10.53 -5.33 1.81
C HIS A 134 11.39 -4.28 2.52
N ALA A 135 11.80 -4.54 3.76
CA ALA A 135 12.68 -3.63 4.49
C ALA A 135 14.06 -3.46 3.81
N TYR A 136 14.63 -4.55 3.28
CA TYR A 136 15.86 -4.50 2.49
C TYR A 136 15.67 -3.73 1.17
N TRP A 137 14.64 -4.08 0.40
CA TRP A 137 14.28 -3.46 -0.88
C TRP A 137 14.11 -1.94 -0.71
N PHE A 138 13.37 -1.51 0.30
CA PHE A 138 13.21 -0.09 0.59
C PHE A 138 14.55 0.59 0.89
N LYS A 139 15.38 0.00 1.77
CA LYS A 139 16.70 0.55 2.11
C LYS A 139 17.62 0.65 0.90
N LYS A 140 17.59 -0.33 0.00
CA LYS A 140 18.37 -0.35 -1.24
C LYS A 140 18.04 0.89 -2.08
N TRP A 141 16.77 1.09 -2.42
CA TRP A 141 16.34 2.20 -3.28
C TRP A 141 16.44 3.56 -2.60
N TYR A 142 16.12 3.65 -1.31
CA TYR A 142 16.22 4.88 -0.53
C TYR A 142 17.67 5.37 -0.40
N ARG A 143 18.63 4.47 -0.22
CA ARG A 143 20.07 4.82 -0.12
C ARG A 143 20.66 5.24 -1.45
N MET A 144 20.20 4.68 -2.57
CA MET A 144 20.72 5.06 -3.90
C MET A 144 20.48 6.54 -4.21
N VAL A 145 19.35 7.11 -3.77
CA VAL A 145 19.07 8.54 -3.93
C VAL A 145 19.99 9.39 -3.07
N LYS A 146 20.22 8.99 -1.82
CA LYS A 146 21.06 9.73 -0.86
C LYS A 146 22.57 9.66 -1.13
N ARG A 147 23.00 8.82 -2.05
CA ARG A 147 24.40 8.69 -2.47
C ARG A 147 24.73 9.55 -3.69
N LYS A 148 23.72 10.09 -4.36
CA LYS A 148 23.87 11.13 -5.39
C LYS A 148 23.95 12.48 -4.71
#